data_AF-A0A3P3ZP89-F1
#
_entry.id   AF-A0A3P3ZP89-F1
#
_cell.length_a   1.000
_cell.length_b   1.000
_cell.length_c   1.000
_cell.angle_alpha   90.00
_cell.angle_beta   90.00
_cell.angle_gamma   90.00
#
_symmetry.space_group_name_H-M   'P 1'
#
loop_
_entity.id
_entity.type
_entity.pdbx_description
1 polymer ?
#
loop_
_entity_poly.entity_id
_entity_poly.type
_entity_poly.pdbx_seq_one_letter_code
_entity_poly.pdbx_strand_id
1 'polypeptide(L)' 'MRSAITRAQPIILTGLAAMMGAFFILDDPIFNGLAISLIFGILVSTVLTLVVIPMLYYTAYHSQHSNPPKEGLES' A
#
# COMPACT_ATOMS: atom_id res chain seq x y z
N MET A 1 1.63 18.02 -3.02
CA MET A 1 1.46 17.24 -1.77
C MET A 1 0.00 16.80 -1.58
N ARG A 2 -0.55 15.93 -2.44
CA ARG A 2 -1.92 15.35 -2.26
C ARG A 2 -2.03 13.84 -2.56
N SER A 3 -1.00 13.22 -3.14
CA SER A 3 -1.13 11.85 -3.69
C SER A 3 -0.86 10.69 -2.71
N ALA A 4 -0.34 10.95 -1.51
CA ALA A 4 -0.14 9.90 -0.50
C ALA A 4 -1.46 9.53 0.21
N ILE A 5 -2.35 10.51 0.40
CA ILE A 5 -3.62 10.36 1.11
C ILE A 5 -4.71 9.73 0.21
N THR A 6 -4.62 9.89 -1.11
CA THR A 6 -5.59 9.30 -2.06
C THR A 6 -5.46 7.79 -2.25
N ARG A 7 -4.41 7.12 -1.74
CA ARG A 7 -4.26 5.65 -1.82
C ARG A 7 -4.69 4.90 -0.56
N ALA A 8 -4.71 5.54 0.60
CA ALA A 8 -5.11 4.86 1.85
C ALA A 8 -6.63 4.65 1.94
N GLN A 9 -7.42 5.62 1.46
CA GLN A 9 -8.89 5.54 1.44
C GLN A 9 -9.43 4.33 0.65
N PRO A 10 -8.93 3.98 -0.55
CA PRO A 10 -9.40 2.78 -1.24
C PRO A 10 -9.04 1.48 -0.52
N ILE A 11 -7.89 1.40 0.18
CA ILE A 11 -7.49 0.20 0.95
C ILE A 11 -8.46 -0.06 2.11
N ILE A 12 -8.83 0.98 2.84
CA ILE A 12 -9.79 0.88 3.96
C ILE A 12 -11.16 0.42 3.45
N LEU A 13 -11.60 0.94 2.29
CA LEU A 13 -12.86 0.54 1.66
C LEU A 13 -12.83 -0.92 1.18
N THR A 14 -11.70 -1.39 0.62
CA THR A 14 -11.50 -2.79 0.25
C THR A 14 -11.49 -3.73 1.46
N GLY A 15 -10.84 -3.33 2.56
CA GLY A 15 -10.84 -4.09 3.81
C GLY A 15 -12.23 -4.22 4.42
N LEU A 16 -13.01 -3.13 4.45
CA LEU A 16 -14.41 -3.15 4.89
C LEU A 16 -15.29 -4.04 4.01
N ALA A 17 -15.14 -3.99 2.69
CA ALA A 17 -15.85 -4.87 1.77
C ALA A 17 -15.51 -6.35 1.99
N ALA A 18 -14.22 -6.67 2.22
CA ALA A 18 -13.79 -8.02 2.55
C ALA A 18 -14.31 -8.49 3.92
N MET A 19 -14.33 -7.62 4.94
CA MET A 19 -14.89 -7.93 6.26
C MET A 19 -16.40 -8.19 6.20
N MET A 20 -17.15 -7.42 5.42
CA MET A 20 -18.58 -7.69 5.20
C MET A 20 -18.82 -9.01 4.44
N GLY A 21 -17.96 -9.38 3.49
CA GLY A 21 -18.03 -10.68 2.81
C GLY A 21 -17.63 -11.87 3.68
N ALA A 22 -16.61 -11.70 4.54
CA ALA A 22 -16.14 -12.73 5.46
C ALA A 22 -17.10 -13.00 6.61
N PHE A 23 -17.86 -11.99 7.06
CA PHE A 23 -18.89 -12.13 8.09
C PHE A 23 -20.00 -13.13 7.71
N PHE A 24 -20.26 -13.31 6.40
CA PHE A 24 -21.24 -14.27 5.90
C PHE A 24 -20.68 -15.70 5.78
N ILE A 25 -19.36 -15.86 5.83
CA ILE A 25 -18.64 -17.13 5.60
C ILE A 25 -18.05 -17.73 6.89
N LEU A 26 -17.89 -16.90 7.94
CA LEU A 26 -17.39 -17.31 9.26
C LEU A 26 -18.41 -18.12 10.10
N ASP A 27 -19.70 -18.07 9.75
CA ASP A 27 -20.75 -18.89 10.38
C ASP A 27 -20.62 -20.37 9.99
N ASP A 28 -19.92 -20.69 8.90
CA ASP A 28 -19.66 -22.07 8.46
C ASP A 28 -18.20 -22.51 8.75
N PRO A 29 -17.99 -23.52 9.62
CA PRO A 29 -16.66 -23.96 10.07
C PRO A 29 -15.72 -24.49 8.95
N ILE A 30 -16.21 -24.61 7.72
CA ILE A 30 -15.45 -25.09 6.55
C ILE A 30 -14.57 -23.99 5.91
N PHE A 31 -14.92 -22.71 6.07
CA PHE A 31 -14.23 -21.58 5.44
C PHE A 31 -13.39 -20.72 6.41
N ASN A 32 -13.39 -21.06 7.69
CA ASN A 32 -12.72 -20.30 8.75
C ASN A 32 -11.20 -20.13 8.47
N GLY A 33 -10.53 -21.20 8.02
CA GLY A 33 -9.10 -21.15 7.64
C GLY A 33 -8.80 -20.25 6.42
N LEU A 34 -9.73 -20.15 5.47
CA LEU A 34 -9.59 -19.29 4.28
C LEU A 34 -9.82 -17.81 4.64
N ALA A 35 -10.79 -17.53 5.50
CA ALA A 35 -11.04 -16.17 6.00
C ALA A 35 -9.83 -15.60 6.76
N ILE A 36 -9.22 -16.41 7.63
CA ILE A 36 -8.01 -16.04 8.38
C ILE A 36 -6.85 -15.73 7.41
N SER A 37 -6.65 -16.58 6.40
CA SER A 37 -5.60 -16.38 5.39
C SER A 37 -5.78 -15.07 4.62
N LEU A 38 -7.03 -14.75 4.22
CA LEU A 38 -7.36 -13.52 3.51
C LEU A 38 -7.12 -12.27 4.36
N ILE A 39 -7.61 -12.27 5.60
CA ILE A 39 -7.43 -11.15 6.55
C ILE A 39 -5.94 -10.93 6.83
N PHE A 40 -5.20 -12.00 7.11
CA PHE A 40 -3.77 -11.91 7.39
C PHE A 40 -2.98 -11.43 6.17
N GLY A 41 -3.33 -11.92 4.97
CA GLY A 41 -2.73 -11.47 3.72
C GLY A 41 -2.97 -9.98 3.44
N ILE A 42 -4.19 -9.49 3.67
CA ILE A 42 -4.53 -8.06 3.53
C ILE A 42 -3.77 -7.22 4.58
N LEU A 43 -3.69 -7.69 5.81
CA LEU A 43 -3.00 -7.00 6.90
C LEU A 43 -1.50 -6.89 6.61
N VAL A 44 -0.86 -8.00 6.24
CA VAL A 44 0.56 -8.03 5.83
C VAL A 44 0.80 -7.18 4.58
N SER A 45 -0.06 -7.26 3.56
CA SER A 45 0.06 -6.45 2.34
C SER A 45 -0.08 -4.95 2.62
N THR A 46 -0.95 -4.57 3.56
CA THR A 46 -1.13 -3.17 3.99
C THR A 46 0.10 -2.67 4.73
N VAL A 47 0.62 -3.44 5.69
CA VAL A 47 1.86 -3.10 6.40
C VAL A 47 3.03 -3.02 5.43
N LEU A 48 3.17 -4.01 4.54
CA LEU A 48 4.21 -4.02 3.53
C LEU A 48 4.09 -2.80 2.60
N THR A 49 2.88 -2.44 2.16
CA THR A 49 2.64 -1.24 1.33
C THR A 49 3.02 0.04 2.07
N LEU A 50 2.67 0.16 3.36
CA LEU A 50 3.04 1.31 4.19
C LEU A 50 4.56 1.45 4.33
N VAL A 51 5.32 0.36 4.27
CA VAL A 51 6.80 0.36 4.30
C VAL A 51 7.42 0.52 2.91
N VAL A 52 6.82 -0.10 1.89
CA VAL A 52 7.30 -0.08 0.50
C VAL A 52 7.16 1.29 -0.12
N ILE A 53 6.05 2.01 0.12
CA ILE A 53 5.85 3.37 -0.40
C ILE A 53 6.96 4.34 0.08
N PRO A 54 7.27 4.47 1.38
CA PRO A 54 8.33 5.36 1.82
C PRO A 54 9.72 4.88 1.39
N MET A 55 9.97 3.57 1.35
CA MET A 55 11.23 3.03 0.84
C MET A 55 11.45 3.42 -0.64
N LEU A 56 10.45 3.21 -1.49
CA LEU A 56 10.49 3.58 -2.91
C LEU A 56 10.56 5.10 -3.09
N TYR A 57 9.84 5.88 -2.26
CA TYR A 57 9.93 7.33 -2.30
C TYR A 57 11.33 7.82 -1.94
N TYR A 58 11.96 7.22 -0.92
CA TYR A 58 13.31 7.59 -0.49
C TYR A 58 14.34 7.34 -1.59
N THR A 59 14.30 6.16 -2.24
CA THR A 59 15.22 5.85 -3.34
C THR A 59 14.98 6.73 -4.57
N ALA A 60 13.71 6.96 -4.95
CA ALA A 60 13.38 7.83 -6.07
C ALA A 60 13.68 9.32 -5.80
N TYR A 61 13.46 9.80 -4.58
CA TYR A 61 13.80 11.16 -4.15
C TYR A 61 15.32 11.37 -4.12
N HIS A 62 16.06 10.35 -3.69
CA HIS A 62 17.52 10.36 -3.77
C HIS A 62 18.02 10.41 -5.22
N SER A 63 17.40 9.66 -6.15
CA SER A 63 17.73 9.72 -7.57
C SER A 63 17.38 11.04 -8.28
N GLN A 64 16.51 11.88 -7.71
CA GLN A 64 16.24 13.20 -8.29
C GLN A 64 17.29 14.25 -7.93
N HIS A 65 18.16 13.99 -6.95
CA HIS A 65 19.27 14.89 -6.59
C HIS A 65 20.55 14.63 -7.39
N SER A 66 20.53 13.77 -8.42
CA SER A 66 21.70 13.44 -9.24
C SER A 66 21.70 14.01 -10.67
N ASN A 67 20.92 15.05 -10.96
CA ASN A 67 21.19 15.90 -12.13
C ASN A 67 21.62 17.29 -11.63
N PRO A 68 22.94 17.57 -11.49
CA PRO A 68 23.38 18.95 -11.41
C PRO A 68 22.88 19.67 -12.67
N PRO A 69 22.30 20.87 -12.53
CA PRO A 69 22.07 21.75 -13.66
C PRO A 69 23.40 21.89 -14.38
N LYS A 70 23.42 21.50 -15.65
CA LYS A 70 24.42 21.98 -16.60
C LYS A 70 24.05 23.45 -16.86
N GLU A 71 24.14 24.26 -15.81
CA GLU A 71 24.18 25.70 -15.92
C GLU A 71 25.36 26.00 -16.84
N GLY A 72 25.07 26.72 -17.92
CA GLY A 72 26.01 26.92 -18.99
C GLY A 72 27.34 27.45 -18.45
N LEU A 73 28.39 26.64 -18.62
CA LEU A 73 29.60 27.19 -19.24
C LEU A 73 29.10 27.84 -20.55
N GLU A 74 28.83 29.14 -20.60
CA GLU A 74 29.85 30.19 -20.75
C GLU A 74 30.88 29.70 -21.77
N SER A 75 31.03 30.26 -22.96
CA SER A 75 30.50 31.46 -23.64
C SER A 75 31.12 31.43 -25.03
#